data_AF-A0A2N5HA02-F1
#
_entry.id   AF-A0A2N5HA02-F1
#
_cell.length_a   1.000
_cell.length_b   1.000
_cell.length_c   1.000
_cell.angle_alpha   90.00
_cell.angle_beta   90.00
_cell.angle_gamma   90.00
#
_symmetry.space_group_name_H-M   'P 1'
#
loop_
_entity.id
_entity.type
_entity.pdbx_description
1 polymer ?
#
loop_
_entity_poly.entity_id
_entity_poly.type
_entity_poly.pdbx_seq_one_letter_code
_entity_poly.pdbx_strand_id
1 'polypeptide(L)'
;MKKSILFLVICFSLAGCSPNPNQADLLQAIYDHNEDALNQQLNAAKLHHSTHLKALAYAARYGNAEIANLLLQNGGEKLLQTKGGIRNLTPIQEAVIYNNIPVYQKFIKKDPDHQYLTTLDNKGRSLLHLAMGAGAIKMAEELLADGLDPNLQDDAGNTPMMTLLKALQKNRSELKKFQIYQLFKSFQDYGMNPDIVNQQNESVRSIVEGAKTVFIGSDDSDKRTLLDQSSLDLKLLLRK
;
A
#
# COMPACT_ATOMS: atom_id res chain seq x y z
N MET A 1 -5.60 -19.09 15.34
CA MET A 1 -6.28 -18.31 14.27
C MET A 1 -7.72 -17.89 14.61
N LYS A 2 -8.41 -18.45 15.63
CA LYS A 2 -9.76 -18.04 16.07
C LYS A 2 -9.82 -16.74 16.93
N LYS A 3 -8.69 -16.13 17.31
CA LYS A 3 -8.65 -15.01 18.28
C LYS A 3 -8.98 -13.63 17.68
N SER A 4 -8.89 -13.45 16.36
CA SER A 4 -9.22 -12.15 15.73
C SER A 4 -10.73 -11.91 15.59
N ILE A 5 -11.55 -12.98 15.58
CA ILE A 5 -13.01 -12.91 15.44
C ILE A 5 -13.64 -12.30 16.69
N LEU A 6 -13.11 -12.60 17.88
CA LEU A 6 -13.61 -12.03 19.14
C LEU A 6 -13.36 -10.52 19.20
N PHE A 7 -12.24 -10.03 18.65
CA PHE A 7 -11.88 -8.61 18.72
C PHE A 7 -12.73 -7.73 17.79
N LEU A 8 -13.11 -8.25 16.61
CA LEU A 8 -13.99 -7.53 15.67
C LEU A 8 -15.43 -7.43 16.18
N VAL A 9 -15.95 -8.48 16.84
CA VAL A 9 -17.28 -8.44 17.47
C VAL A 9 -17.29 -7.53 18.72
N ILE A 10 -16.18 -7.46 19.48
CA ILE A 10 -16.04 -6.57 20.64
C ILE A 10 -15.92 -5.08 20.23
N CYS A 11 -15.37 -4.74 19.07
CA CYS A 11 -15.31 -3.34 18.63
C CYS A 11 -16.68 -2.73 18.32
N PHE A 12 -17.70 -3.54 17.98
CA PHE A 12 -19.06 -3.03 17.77
C PHE A 12 -19.81 -2.77 19.08
N SER A 13 -19.53 -3.51 20.16
CA SER A 13 -20.17 -3.28 21.47
C SER A 13 -19.65 -2.05 22.21
N LEU A 14 -18.45 -1.55 21.89
CA LEU A 14 -17.85 -0.37 22.53
C LEU A 14 -18.31 0.98 21.93
N ALA A 15 -19.01 0.98 20.80
CA ALA A 15 -19.50 2.20 20.14
C ALA A 15 -21.01 2.48 20.36
N GLY A 16 -21.69 1.72 21.21
CA GLY A 16 -23.12 1.90 21.48
C GLY A 16 -24.06 1.65 20.29
N CYS A 17 -23.54 1.09 19.19
CA CYS A 17 -24.31 0.72 18.01
C CYS A 17 -24.46 -0.80 18.01
N SER A 18 -25.67 -1.30 18.27
CA SER A 18 -26.00 -2.71 18.08
C SER A 18 -25.63 -3.10 16.64
N PRO A 19 -24.78 -4.14 16.43
CA PRO A 19 -24.44 -4.56 15.08
C PRO A 19 -25.73 -4.98 14.39
N ASN A 20 -26.08 -4.31 13.29
CA ASN A 20 -27.14 -4.80 12.42
C ASN A 20 -26.68 -6.19 11.95
N PRO A 21 -27.44 -7.28 12.16
CA PRO A 21 -27.02 -8.63 11.79
C PRO A 21 -26.58 -8.71 10.33
N ASN A 22 -27.25 -7.98 9.44
CA ASN A 22 -26.88 -7.88 8.01
C ASN A 22 -25.48 -7.29 7.77
N GLN A 23 -24.96 -6.45 8.66
CA GLN A 23 -23.63 -5.85 8.55
C GLN A 23 -22.52 -6.82 8.98
N ALA A 24 -22.75 -7.58 10.06
CA ALA A 24 -21.80 -8.59 10.51
C ALA A 24 -21.70 -9.73 9.48
N ASP A 25 -22.84 -10.14 8.94
CA ASP A 25 -22.92 -11.21 7.94
C ASP A 25 -22.25 -10.80 6.61
N LEU A 26 -22.37 -9.54 6.19
CA LEU A 26 -21.70 -9.04 4.98
C LEU A 26 -20.18 -9.04 5.12
N LEU A 27 -19.65 -8.53 6.25
CA LEU A 27 -18.22 -8.52 6.49
C LEU A 27 -17.66 -9.93 6.66
N GLN A 28 -18.45 -10.84 7.24
CA GLN A 28 -18.11 -12.26 7.36
C GLN A 28 -18.08 -12.93 5.98
N ALA A 29 -19.07 -12.66 5.11
CA ALA A 29 -19.08 -13.18 3.74
C ALA A 29 -17.87 -12.70 2.91
N ILE A 30 -17.42 -11.45 3.10
CA ILE A 30 -16.20 -10.93 2.47
C ILE A 30 -14.95 -11.66 3.01
N TYR A 31 -14.91 -11.91 4.31
CA TYR A 31 -13.81 -12.65 4.96
C TYR A 31 -13.77 -14.11 4.51
N ASP A 32 -14.93 -14.74 4.32
CA ASP A 32 -15.08 -16.14 3.89
C ASP A 32 -15.00 -16.31 2.37
N HIS A 33 -14.82 -15.21 1.61
CA HIS A 33 -14.84 -15.18 0.15
C HIS A 33 -16.13 -15.79 -0.45
N ASN A 34 -17.27 -15.63 0.23
CA ASN A 34 -18.55 -16.19 -0.17
C ASN A 34 -19.33 -15.20 -1.05
N GLU A 35 -19.13 -15.32 -2.36
CA GLU A 35 -19.73 -14.44 -3.38
C GLU A 35 -21.26 -14.54 -3.45
N ASP A 36 -21.81 -15.74 -3.29
CA ASP A 36 -23.26 -15.97 -3.38
C ASP A 36 -24.01 -15.31 -2.22
N ALA A 37 -23.49 -15.45 -1.00
CA ALA A 37 -24.04 -14.79 0.18
C ALA A 37 -23.96 -13.26 0.06
N LEU A 38 -22.85 -12.75 -0.50
CA LEU A 38 -22.66 -11.33 -0.74
C LEU A 38 -23.64 -10.79 -1.78
N ASN A 39 -23.79 -11.48 -2.92
CA ASN A 39 -24.71 -11.10 -3.99
C ASN A 39 -26.16 -11.06 -3.51
N GLN A 40 -26.56 -12.03 -2.70
CA GLN A 40 -27.90 -12.06 -2.12
C GLN A 40 -28.14 -10.86 -1.19
N GLN A 41 -27.16 -10.48 -0.37
CA GLN A 41 -27.26 -9.33 0.53
C GLN A 41 -27.21 -7.97 -0.20
N LEU A 42 -26.38 -7.85 -1.24
CA LEU A 42 -26.28 -6.64 -2.07
C LEU A 42 -27.57 -6.36 -2.84
N ASN A 43 -28.20 -7.39 -3.38
CA ASN A 43 -29.48 -7.26 -4.11
C ASN A 43 -30.67 -6.99 -3.17
N ALA A 44 -30.60 -7.43 -1.91
CA ALA A 44 -31.69 -7.29 -0.94
C ALA A 44 -31.71 -5.96 -0.17
N ALA A 45 -30.61 -5.21 -0.12
CA ALA A 45 -30.50 -4.02 0.72
C ALA A 45 -29.67 -2.89 0.10
N LYS A 46 -30.17 -1.65 0.21
CA LYS A 46 -29.32 -0.46 0.04
C LYS A 46 -28.34 -0.41 1.21
N LEU A 47 -27.06 -0.70 0.95
CA LEU A 47 -26.03 -0.64 1.98
C LEU A 47 -25.89 0.78 2.55
N HIS A 48 -25.74 0.89 3.87
CA HIS A 48 -25.34 2.15 4.48
C HIS A 48 -23.92 2.54 4.03
N HIS A 49 -23.71 3.84 3.84
CA HIS A 49 -22.43 4.42 3.38
C HIS A 49 -21.20 3.85 4.10
N SER A 50 -21.23 3.79 5.44
CA SER A 50 -20.12 3.29 6.26
C SER A 50 -19.89 1.78 6.11
N THR A 51 -20.95 0.99 5.91
CA THR A 51 -20.85 -0.46 5.67
C THR A 51 -20.27 -0.74 4.29
N HIS A 52 -20.75 -0.04 3.27
CA HIS A 52 -20.27 -0.17 1.90
C HIS A 52 -18.80 0.22 1.79
N LEU A 53 -18.39 1.32 2.44
CA LEU A 53 -17.01 1.76 2.49
C LEU A 53 -16.10 0.70 3.14
N LYS A 54 -16.50 0.15 4.29
CA LYS A 54 -15.74 -0.90 4.97
C LYS A 54 -15.66 -2.18 4.15
N ALA A 55 -16.77 -2.61 3.54
CA ALA A 55 -16.81 -3.77 2.65
C ALA A 55 -15.82 -3.62 1.48
N LEU A 56 -15.82 -2.45 0.82
CA LEU A 56 -14.92 -2.15 -0.29
C LEU A 56 -13.45 -2.10 0.17
N ALA A 57 -13.18 -1.54 1.35
CA ALA A 57 -11.84 -1.54 1.95
C ALA A 57 -11.36 -2.97 2.29
N TYR A 58 -12.23 -3.86 2.78
CA TYR A 58 -11.86 -5.26 3.02
C TYR A 58 -11.59 -6.03 1.73
N ALA A 59 -12.42 -5.86 0.71
CA ALA A 59 -12.19 -6.47 -0.60
C ALA A 59 -10.86 -6.01 -1.21
N ALA A 60 -10.56 -4.71 -1.10
CA ALA A 60 -9.29 -4.13 -1.52
C ALA A 60 -8.08 -4.67 -0.75
N ARG A 61 -8.21 -4.82 0.56
CA ARG A 61 -7.15 -5.34 1.45
C ARG A 61 -6.84 -6.82 1.21
N TYR A 62 -7.85 -7.63 0.95
CA TYR A 62 -7.71 -9.09 0.77
C TYR A 62 -7.62 -9.52 -0.69
N GLY A 63 -7.62 -8.57 -1.63
CA GLY A 63 -7.42 -8.85 -3.05
C GLY A 63 -8.59 -9.53 -3.74
N ASN A 64 -9.79 -9.48 -3.16
CA ASN A 64 -10.98 -10.08 -3.76
C ASN A 64 -11.56 -9.16 -4.84
N ALA A 65 -11.11 -9.36 -6.08
CA ALA A 65 -11.39 -8.50 -7.22
C ALA A 65 -12.84 -8.60 -7.70
N GLU A 66 -13.46 -9.76 -7.54
CA GLU A 66 -14.84 -10.07 -7.87
C GLU A 66 -15.78 -9.34 -6.92
N ILE A 67 -15.57 -9.49 -5.61
CA ILE A 67 -16.31 -8.74 -4.57
C ILE A 67 -16.12 -7.23 -4.75
N ALA A 68 -14.89 -6.78 -4.99
CA ALA A 68 -14.63 -5.37 -5.25
C ALA A 68 -15.44 -4.87 -6.45
N ASN A 69 -15.49 -5.63 -7.54
CA ASN A 69 -16.26 -5.28 -8.73
C ASN A 69 -17.77 -5.19 -8.46
N LEU A 70 -18.33 -6.16 -7.72
CA LEU A 70 -19.74 -6.15 -7.34
C LEU A 70 -20.09 -4.93 -6.49
N LEU A 71 -19.22 -4.58 -5.53
CA LEU A 71 -19.40 -3.40 -4.67
C LEU A 71 -19.31 -2.09 -5.47
N LEU A 72 -18.45 -2.00 -6.48
CA LEU A 72 -18.36 -0.83 -7.36
C LEU A 72 -19.63 -0.66 -8.19
N GLN A 73 -20.12 -1.75 -8.82
CA GLN A 73 -21.34 -1.75 -9.62
C GLN A 73 -22.58 -1.33 -8.83
N ASN A 74 -22.58 -1.56 -7.51
CA ASN A 74 -23.66 -1.17 -6.61
C ASN A 74 -23.47 0.22 -5.96
N GLY A 75 -22.68 1.10 -6.57
CA GLY A 75 -22.52 2.50 -6.15
C GLY A 75 -21.30 2.79 -5.27
N GLY A 76 -20.39 1.81 -5.13
CA GLY A 76 -19.15 1.95 -4.35
C GLY A 76 -18.09 2.83 -5.00
N GLU A 77 -18.24 3.20 -6.28
CA GLU A 77 -17.27 4.03 -7.02
C GLU A 77 -17.00 5.36 -6.29
N LYS A 78 -18.05 6.01 -5.76
CA LYS A 78 -17.95 7.27 -5.01
C LYS A 78 -17.24 7.15 -3.67
N LEU A 79 -16.88 5.94 -3.23
CA LEU A 79 -16.26 5.65 -1.94
C LEU A 79 -14.75 5.45 -2.03
N LEU A 80 -14.19 5.41 -3.25
CA LEU A 80 -12.78 5.05 -3.47
C LEU A 80 -11.77 6.03 -2.87
N GLN A 81 -12.14 7.32 -2.76
CA GLN A 81 -11.36 8.35 -2.06
C GLN A 81 -11.83 8.63 -0.63
N THR A 82 -12.90 7.98 -0.19
CA THR A 82 -13.50 8.27 1.11
C THR A 82 -12.64 7.69 2.23
N LYS A 83 -12.12 8.57 3.08
CA LYS A 83 -11.49 8.18 4.35
C LYS A 83 -12.54 7.68 5.34
N GLY A 84 -12.15 6.80 6.25
CA GLY A 84 -13.07 6.19 7.22
C GLY A 84 -13.37 4.70 6.97
N GLY A 85 -12.62 4.08 6.06
CA GLY A 85 -12.54 2.62 5.93
C GLY A 85 -11.76 2.00 7.10
N ILE A 86 -10.99 0.95 6.82
CA ILE A 86 -10.16 0.29 7.83
C ILE A 86 -9.00 1.22 8.20
N ARG A 87 -8.76 1.44 9.50
CA ARG A 87 -7.68 2.31 10.01
C ARG A 87 -7.68 3.73 9.41
N ASN A 88 -8.85 4.23 9.02
CA ASN A 88 -9.03 5.52 8.35
C ASN A 88 -8.32 5.65 6.98
N LEU A 89 -8.04 4.53 6.32
CA LEU A 89 -7.53 4.49 4.95
C LEU A 89 -8.67 4.48 3.94
N THR A 90 -8.37 4.94 2.72
CA THR A 90 -9.28 4.79 1.57
C THR A 90 -9.18 3.37 1.01
N PRO A 91 -10.22 2.86 0.31
CA PRO A 91 -10.16 1.54 -0.30
C PRO A 91 -8.98 1.37 -1.27
N ILE A 92 -8.65 2.40 -2.05
CA ILE A 92 -7.50 2.34 -2.96
C ILE A 92 -6.17 2.26 -2.21
N GLN A 93 -6.03 2.97 -1.08
CA GLN A 93 -4.84 2.86 -0.23
C GLN A 93 -4.69 1.46 0.37
N GLU A 94 -5.79 0.79 0.74
CA GLU A 94 -5.74 -0.62 1.17
C GLU A 94 -5.27 -1.53 0.01
N ALA A 95 -5.80 -1.39 -1.20
CA ALA A 95 -5.31 -2.18 -2.34
C ALA A 95 -3.80 -1.99 -2.59
N VAL A 96 -3.32 -0.76 -2.49
CA VAL A 96 -1.91 -0.41 -2.68
C VAL A 96 -1.00 -0.97 -1.59
N ILE A 97 -1.35 -0.76 -0.32
CA ILE A 97 -0.54 -1.21 0.83
C ILE A 97 -0.43 -2.74 0.86
N TYR A 98 -1.48 -3.46 0.48
CA TYR A 98 -1.51 -4.93 0.46
C TYR A 98 -1.11 -5.53 -0.89
N ASN A 99 -0.60 -4.73 -1.83
CA ASN A 99 -0.09 -5.18 -3.13
C ASN A 99 -1.14 -5.94 -3.98
N ASN A 100 -2.42 -5.56 -3.88
CA ASN A 100 -3.52 -6.19 -4.59
C ASN A 100 -3.77 -5.53 -5.96
N ILE A 101 -2.85 -5.77 -6.89
CA ILE A 101 -2.86 -5.20 -8.24
C ILE A 101 -4.19 -5.42 -8.99
N PRO A 102 -4.83 -6.62 -8.98
CA PRO A 102 -6.09 -6.80 -9.70
C PRO A 102 -7.24 -5.92 -9.20
N VAL A 103 -7.30 -5.67 -7.88
CA VAL A 103 -8.30 -4.77 -7.30
C VAL A 103 -7.97 -3.32 -7.64
N TYR A 104 -6.69 -2.94 -7.51
CA TYR A 104 -6.21 -1.61 -7.89
C TYR A 104 -6.56 -1.27 -9.35
N GLN A 105 -6.26 -2.17 -10.30
CA GLN A 105 -6.57 -1.96 -11.71
C GLN A 105 -8.07 -1.82 -11.99
N LYS A 106 -8.93 -2.50 -11.21
CA LYS A 106 -10.40 -2.29 -11.29
C LYS A 106 -10.79 -0.90 -10.79
N PHE A 107 -10.14 -0.39 -9.75
CA PHE A 107 -10.41 0.95 -9.21
C PHE A 107 -9.98 2.06 -10.18
N ILE A 108 -8.79 1.96 -10.77
CA ILE A 108 -8.29 2.97 -11.72
C ILE A 108 -9.09 2.97 -13.02
N LYS A 109 -9.58 1.82 -13.48
CA LYS A 109 -10.53 1.77 -14.62
C LYS A 109 -11.83 2.54 -14.38
N LYS A 110 -12.17 2.81 -13.12
CA LYS A 110 -13.32 3.62 -12.70
C LYS A 110 -12.94 5.08 -12.41
N ASP A 111 -11.75 5.49 -12.81
CA ASP A 111 -11.15 6.80 -12.57
C ASP A 111 -10.57 7.40 -13.86
N PRO A 112 -11.40 7.70 -14.87
CA PRO A 112 -10.89 8.19 -16.15
C PRO A 112 -10.11 9.50 -16.03
N ASP A 113 -10.35 10.27 -14.96
CA ASP A 113 -9.71 11.55 -14.69
C ASP A 113 -8.48 11.44 -13.77
N HIS A 114 -8.06 10.22 -13.41
CA HIS A 114 -6.93 9.94 -12.51
C HIS A 114 -7.01 10.63 -11.13
N GLN A 115 -8.21 10.95 -10.67
CA GLN A 115 -8.39 11.66 -9.40
C GLN A 115 -7.91 10.81 -8.22
N TYR A 116 -8.10 9.50 -8.25
CA TYR A 116 -7.72 8.57 -7.19
C TYR A 116 -6.19 8.50 -7.04
N LEU A 117 -5.43 8.71 -8.12
CA LEU A 117 -3.96 8.74 -8.08
C LEU A 117 -3.40 9.94 -7.30
N THR A 118 -4.15 11.03 -7.21
CA THR A 118 -3.75 12.24 -6.47
C THR A 118 -4.01 12.18 -4.96
N THR A 119 -4.56 11.06 -4.47
CA THR A 119 -4.94 10.91 -3.06
C THR A 119 -3.73 10.92 -2.12
N LEU A 120 -3.74 11.82 -1.14
CA LEU A 120 -2.73 11.90 -0.08
C LEU A 120 -3.30 11.45 1.28
N ASP A 121 -2.47 10.78 2.07
CA ASP A 121 -2.78 10.49 3.47
C ASP A 121 -2.57 11.72 4.37
N ASN A 122 -2.73 11.56 5.69
CA ASN A 122 -2.61 12.67 6.64
C ASN A 122 -1.16 13.13 6.90
N LYS A 123 -0.18 12.55 6.20
CA LYS A 123 1.24 12.91 6.25
C LYS A 123 1.74 13.39 4.88
N GLY A 124 0.83 13.74 3.97
CA GLY A 124 1.16 14.13 2.60
C GLY A 124 1.68 12.97 1.75
N ARG A 125 1.52 11.71 2.18
CA ARG A 125 2.06 10.55 1.46
C ARG A 125 1.13 10.16 0.32
N SER A 126 1.68 10.09 -0.89
CA SER A 126 1.01 9.54 -2.07
C SER A 126 0.91 8.01 -2.04
N LEU A 127 0.17 7.42 -2.99
CA LEU A 127 0.12 5.97 -3.15
C LEU A 127 1.51 5.34 -3.32
N LEU A 128 2.42 6.02 -4.02
CA LEU A 128 3.79 5.53 -4.23
C LEU A 128 4.56 5.46 -2.90
N HIS A 129 4.41 6.44 -2.01
CA HIS A 129 4.99 6.37 -0.65
C HIS A 129 4.44 5.19 0.14
N LEU A 130 3.14 4.93 0.04
CA LEU A 130 2.48 3.85 0.77
C LEU A 130 2.94 2.48 0.26
N ALA A 131 3.03 2.28 -1.05
CA ALA A 131 3.57 1.06 -1.66
C ALA A 131 5.02 0.81 -1.21
N MET A 132 5.85 1.85 -1.27
CA MET A 132 7.27 1.78 -0.89
C MET A 132 7.46 1.49 0.61
N GLY A 133 6.66 2.12 1.47
CA GLY A 133 6.68 1.85 2.91
C GLY A 133 6.19 0.45 3.29
N ALA A 134 5.35 -0.16 2.46
CA ALA A 134 4.86 -1.53 2.63
C ALA A 134 5.76 -2.59 1.96
N GLY A 135 6.75 -2.18 1.14
CA GLY A 135 7.56 -3.09 0.34
C GLY A 135 6.80 -3.73 -0.83
N ALA A 136 5.71 -3.12 -1.28
CA ALA A 136 4.86 -3.59 -2.38
C ALA A 136 5.50 -3.26 -3.75
N ILE A 137 6.58 -3.96 -4.10
CA ILE A 137 7.44 -3.64 -5.26
C ILE A 137 6.66 -3.62 -6.58
N LYS A 138 5.86 -4.65 -6.85
CA LYS A 138 5.09 -4.73 -8.09
C LYS A 138 4.05 -3.61 -8.17
N MET A 139 3.38 -3.30 -7.06
CA MET A 139 2.47 -2.16 -6.99
C MET A 139 3.20 -0.83 -7.24
N ALA A 140 4.42 -0.65 -6.73
CA ALA A 140 5.21 0.56 -7.00
C ALA A 140 5.56 0.70 -8.49
N GLU A 141 5.89 -0.40 -9.17
CA GLU A 141 6.13 -0.42 -10.63
C GLU A 141 4.86 -0.04 -11.42
N GLU A 142 3.69 -0.58 -11.05
CA GLU A 142 2.40 -0.21 -11.66
C GLU A 142 2.10 1.29 -11.44
N LEU A 143 2.29 1.80 -10.22
CA LEU A 143 2.06 3.21 -9.90
C LEU A 143 2.98 4.15 -10.69
N LEU A 144 4.23 3.75 -10.93
CA LEU A 144 5.14 4.52 -11.80
C LEU A 144 4.64 4.52 -13.26
N ALA A 145 4.19 3.37 -13.76
CA ALA A 145 3.63 3.25 -15.10
C ALA A 145 2.35 4.09 -15.27
N ASP A 146 1.57 4.25 -14.20
CA ASP A 146 0.40 5.13 -14.13
C ASP A 146 0.78 6.62 -13.94
N GLY A 147 2.07 6.96 -14.00
CA GLY A 147 2.57 8.33 -14.06
C GLY A 147 2.71 9.04 -12.72
N LEU A 148 2.71 8.32 -11.59
CA LEU A 148 2.95 8.95 -10.30
C LEU A 148 4.39 9.47 -10.21
N ASP A 149 4.52 10.71 -9.75
CA ASP A 149 5.82 11.37 -9.59
C ASP A 149 6.71 10.63 -8.56
N PRO A 150 7.86 10.05 -8.99
CA PRO A 150 8.79 9.38 -8.08
C PRO A 150 9.52 10.34 -7.13
N ASN A 151 9.38 11.65 -7.33
CA ASN A 151 10.06 12.70 -6.58
C ASN A 151 9.14 13.46 -5.62
N LEU A 152 7.84 13.19 -5.62
CA LEU A 152 6.88 13.88 -4.76
C LEU A 152 7.30 13.73 -3.30
N GLN A 153 7.37 14.84 -2.56
CA GLN A 153 7.77 14.84 -1.16
C GLN A 153 6.55 14.78 -0.24
N ASP A 154 6.63 13.92 0.78
CA ASP A 154 5.67 13.92 1.90
C ASP A 154 5.86 15.12 2.84
N ASP A 155 5.05 15.24 3.90
CA ASP A 155 5.11 16.38 4.84
C ASP A 155 6.44 16.50 5.58
N ALA A 156 7.24 15.43 5.64
CA ALA A 156 8.58 15.42 6.21
C ALA A 156 9.69 15.64 5.16
N GLY A 157 9.31 15.89 3.90
CA GLY A 157 10.22 16.07 2.78
C GLY A 157 10.74 14.75 2.19
N ASN A 158 10.25 13.59 2.62
CA ASN A 158 10.76 12.32 2.10
C ASN A 158 10.16 12.04 0.72
N THR A 159 10.97 11.55 -0.21
CA THR A 159 10.46 10.95 -1.44
C THR A 159 10.01 9.50 -1.19
N PRO A 160 9.26 8.86 -2.11
CA PRO A 160 8.86 7.47 -1.98
C PRO A 160 10.07 6.53 -1.81
N MET A 161 11.17 6.77 -2.54
CA MET A 161 12.39 5.97 -2.40
C MET A 161 13.01 6.10 -1.01
N MET A 162 13.05 7.30 -0.43
CA MET A 162 13.51 7.48 0.96
C MET A 162 12.63 6.71 1.95
N THR A 163 11.31 6.65 1.70
CA THR A 163 10.38 5.91 2.53
C THR A 163 10.70 4.41 2.53
N LEU A 164 11.01 3.83 1.36
CA LEU A 164 11.51 2.45 1.27
C LEU A 164 12.82 2.30 2.05
N LEU A 165 13.83 3.13 1.79
CA LEU A 165 15.14 3.01 2.44
C LEU A 165 15.05 3.08 3.97
N LYS A 166 14.22 3.99 4.51
CA LYS A 166 13.94 4.08 5.95
C LYS A 166 13.16 2.86 6.46
N ALA A 167 12.24 2.31 5.68
CA ALA A 167 11.54 1.07 6.03
C ALA A 167 12.48 -0.14 6.08
N LEU A 168 13.40 -0.27 5.11
CA LEU A 168 14.45 -1.31 5.08
C LEU A 168 15.40 -1.23 6.29
N GLN A 169 15.64 -0.02 6.82
CA GLN A 169 16.46 0.18 8.02
C GLN A 169 15.72 -0.23 9.30
N LYS A 170 14.41 0.04 9.38
CA LYS A 170 13.58 -0.21 10.57
C LYS A 170 13.09 -1.65 10.66
N ASN A 171 12.68 -2.21 9.53
CA ASN A 171 12.27 -3.60 9.38
C ASN A 171 13.38 -4.34 8.65
N ARG A 172 13.87 -5.46 9.20
CA ARG A 172 14.67 -6.45 8.45
C ARG A 172 13.80 -7.11 7.37
N SER A 173 13.24 -6.32 6.45
CA SER A 173 12.41 -6.78 5.36
C SER A 173 13.17 -7.79 4.51
N GLU A 174 12.50 -8.84 4.09
CA GLU A 174 13.08 -9.90 3.25
C GLU A 174 13.27 -9.48 1.78
N LEU A 175 13.12 -8.19 1.44
CA LEU A 175 13.34 -7.71 0.08
C LEU A 175 14.76 -8.09 -0.35
N LYS A 176 14.82 -8.90 -1.40
CA LYS A 176 16.10 -9.41 -1.91
C LYS A 176 16.84 -8.24 -2.54
N LYS A 177 18.17 -8.21 -2.35
CA LYS A 177 19.06 -7.16 -2.92
C LYS A 177 18.77 -6.87 -4.39
N PHE A 178 18.53 -7.92 -5.19
CA PHE A 178 18.19 -7.81 -6.60
C PHE A 178 16.90 -7.00 -6.85
N GLN A 179 15.85 -7.18 -6.03
CA GLN A 179 14.60 -6.45 -6.18
C GLN A 179 14.77 -4.96 -5.89
N ILE A 180 15.57 -4.63 -4.86
CA ILE A 180 15.88 -3.24 -4.51
C ILE A 180 16.64 -2.56 -5.66
N TYR A 181 17.60 -3.27 -6.25
CA TYR A 181 18.35 -2.77 -7.41
C TYR A 181 17.46 -2.52 -8.63
N GLN A 182 16.61 -3.48 -9.01
CA GLN A 182 15.69 -3.32 -10.14
C GLN A 182 14.72 -2.16 -9.91
N LEU A 183 14.20 -2.03 -8.70
CA LEU A 183 13.31 -0.94 -8.34
C LEU A 183 14.02 0.41 -8.43
N PHE A 184 15.27 0.51 -7.97
CA PHE A 184 16.04 1.74 -8.07
C PHE A 184 16.24 2.17 -9.53
N LYS A 185 16.57 1.21 -10.39
CA LYS A 185 16.71 1.44 -11.82
C LYS A 185 15.39 1.90 -12.44
N SER A 186 14.29 1.22 -12.13
CA SER A 186 12.96 1.61 -12.59
C SER A 186 12.64 3.05 -12.19
N PHE A 187 12.81 3.40 -10.91
CA PHE A 187 12.60 4.78 -10.44
C PHE A 187 13.44 5.81 -11.21
N GLN A 188 14.71 5.51 -11.54
CA GLN A 188 15.54 6.38 -12.38
C GLN A 188 15.04 6.49 -13.81
N ASP A 189 14.60 5.37 -14.41
CA ASP A 189 14.01 5.35 -15.75
C ASP A 189 12.73 6.22 -15.80
N TYR A 190 12.02 6.35 -14.68
CA TYR A 190 10.88 7.27 -14.49
C TYR A 190 11.28 8.68 -13.99
N GLY A 191 12.56 9.03 -13.98
CA GLY A 191 13.03 10.39 -13.68
C GLY A 191 13.21 10.70 -12.19
N MET A 192 13.40 9.69 -11.33
CA MET A 192 13.75 9.91 -9.93
C MET A 192 15.07 10.70 -9.81
N ASN A 193 15.03 11.80 -9.06
CA ASN A 193 16.18 12.59 -8.67
C ASN A 193 16.67 12.15 -7.27
N PRO A 194 17.87 11.53 -7.17
CA PRO A 194 18.37 11.01 -5.90
C PRO A 194 18.91 12.09 -4.95
N ASP A 195 18.99 13.35 -5.41
CA ASP A 195 19.60 14.47 -4.70
C ASP A 195 18.59 15.41 -4.05
N ILE A 196 17.29 15.13 -4.22
CA ILE A 196 16.23 15.80 -3.44
C ILE A 196 16.49 15.53 -1.96
N VAL A 197 16.49 16.60 -1.16
CA VAL A 197 16.71 16.52 0.29
C VAL A 197 15.41 16.68 1.06
N ASN A 198 15.25 15.90 2.12
CA ASN A 198 14.16 16.05 3.07
C ASN A 198 14.47 17.14 4.13
N GLN A 199 13.56 17.33 5.08
CA GLN A 199 13.74 18.32 6.16
C GLN A 199 14.92 18.01 7.11
N GLN A 200 15.43 16.77 7.11
CA GLN A 200 16.63 16.37 7.85
C GLN A 200 17.91 16.53 7.02
N ASN A 201 17.82 17.14 5.84
CA ASN A 201 18.92 17.26 4.87
C ASN A 201 19.46 15.89 4.40
N GLU A 202 18.60 14.87 4.38
CA GLU A 202 18.90 13.55 3.86
C GLU A 202 18.37 13.45 2.42
N SER A 203 19.18 12.91 1.51
CA SER A 203 18.77 12.55 0.15
C SER A 203 18.81 11.04 -0.04
N VAL A 204 18.25 10.52 -1.14
CA VAL A 204 18.39 9.09 -1.47
C VAL A 204 19.88 8.74 -1.55
N ARG A 205 20.69 9.61 -2.16
CA ARG A 205 22.15 9.47 -2.21
C ARG A 205 22.77 9.43 -0.82
N SER A 206 22.53 10.41 0.03
CA SER A 206 23.19 10.47 1.33
C SER A 206 22.75 9.33 2.27
N ILE A 207 21.50 8.85 2.15
CA ILE A 207 21.02 7.68 2.91
C ILE A 207 21.74 6.41 2.46
N VAL A 208 21.91 6.19 1.14
CA VAL A 208 22.63 5.02 0.60
C VAL A 208 24.14 5.08 0.90
N GLU A 209 24.73 6.28 0.90
CA GLU A 209 26.15 6.48 1.21
C GLU A 209 26.46 6.35 2.71
N GLY A 210 25.63 6.96 3.56
CA GLY A 210 25.74 6.94 5.02
C GLY A 210 25.38 5.59 5.64
N ALA A 211 24.67 4.74 4.90
CA ALA A 211 24.41 3.36 5.26
C ALA A 211 25.70 2.52 5.26
N LYS A 212 26.40 2.47 6.40
CA LYS A 212 27.48 1.48 6.63
C LYS A 212 26.98 0.03 6.62
N THR A 213 25.67 -0.22 6.80
CA THR A 213 25.14 -1.53 7.26
C THR A 213 23.71 -1.90 6.80
N VAL A 214 23.19 -1.42 5.67
CA VAL A 214 21.78 -1.69 5.26
C VAL A 214 21.45 -3.18 5.03
N PHE A 215 22.42 -4.10 4.99
CA PHE A 215 22.18 -5.52 4.67
C PHE A 215 22.77 -6.52 5.67
N ILE A 216 22.74 -6.23 6.99
CA ILE A 216 23.10 -7.25 7.98
C ILE A 216 21.95 -8.25 8.14
N GLY A 217 21.97 -9.30 7.31
CA GLY A 217 21.50 -10.61 7.74
C GLY A 217 22.51 -11.20 8.71
N SER A 218 21.99 -11.80 9.79
CA SER A 218 22.67 -12.37 10.95
C SER A 218 24.02 -13.06 10.70
N ASP A 219 24.86 -12.98 11.74
CA ASP A 219 26.07 -13.77 12.00
C ASP A 219 26.27 -14.97 11.06
N ASP A 220 27.15 -14.78 10.09
CA ASP A 220 27.97 -15.84 9.51
C ASP A 220 29.14 -15.15 8.80
N SER A 221 30.36 -15.56 9.14
CA SER A 221 31.62 -15.00 8.66
C SER A 221 31.79 -15.02 7.14
N ASP A 222 30.95 -15.76 6.42
CA ASP A 222 31.06 -15.99 4.98
C ASP A 222 30.22 -15.04 4.12
N LYS A 223 29.34 -14.21 4.71
CA LYS A 223 28.52 -13.23 3.95
C LYS A 223 29.21 -11.89 3.68
N ARG A 224 30.36 -11.61 4.34
CA ARG A 224 31.09 -10.34 4.17
C ARG A 224 31.57 -10.10 2.73
N THR A 225 31.80 -11.16 1.96
CA THR A 225 32.32 -11.08 0.58
C THR A 225 31.24 -10.74 -0.46
N LEU A 226 29.96 -11.07 -0.19
CA LEU A 226 28.80 -10.78 -1.07
C LEU A 226 28.08 -9.46 -0.71
N LEU A 227 28.58 -8.75 0.30
CA LEU A 227 28.04 -7.50 0.83
C LEU A 227 28.60 -6.26 0.13
N ASP A 228 29.66 -6.41 -0.66
CA ASP A 228 30.27 -5.30 -1.38
C ASP A 228 29.53 -4.98 -2.68
N GLN A 229 29.26 -5.98 -3.53
CA GLN A 229 28.91 -5.72 -4.92
C GLN A 229 27.55 -5.04 -5.14
N SER A 230 26.45 -5.45 -4.50
CA SER A 230 25.14 -4.78 -4.73
C SER A 230 24.99 -3.42 -4.05
N SER A 231 25.66 -3.22 -2.91
CA SER A 231 25.76 -1.91 -2.25
C SER A 231 26.62 -0.97 -3.10
N LEU A 232 27.72 -1.51 -3.65
CA LEU A 232 28.55 -0.86 -4.64
C LEU A 232 27.74 -0.57 -5.91
N ASP A 233 26.89 -1.48 -6.40
CA ASP A 233 26.09 -1.30 -7.60
C ASP A 233 25.07 -0.16 -7.42
N LEU A 234 24.39 -0.08 -6.28
CA LEU A 234 23.50 1.05 -5.96
C LEU A 234 24.27 2.37 -5.83
N LYS A 235 25.44 2.35 -5.17
CA LYS A 235 26.31 3.54 -5.09
C LYS A 235 26.84 3.96 -6.46
N LEU A 236 27.18 3.00 -7.33
CA LEU A 236 27.61 3.24 -8.71
C LEU A 236 26.46 3.78 -9.56
N LEU A 237 25.25 3.26 -9.37
CA LEU A 237 24.05 3.70 -10.07
C LEU A 237 23.69 5.14 -9.71
N LEU A 238 24.05 5.57 -8.49
CA LEU A 238 23.90 6.95 -8.04
C LEU A 238 25.01 7.87 -8.54
N ARG A 239 26.23 7.38 -8.80
CA ARG A 239 27.39 8.22 -9.19
C ARG A 239 27.32 8.81 -10.61
N LYS A 240 26.39 8.38 -11.45
CA LYS A 240 26.20 8.87 -12.82
C LYS A 240 25.19 10.00 -12.86
#